data_AF-A0A950R467-F1
#
_entry.id   AF-A0A950R467-F1
#
_cell.length_a   1.000
_cell.length_b   1.000
_cell.length_c   1.000
_cell.angle_alpha   90.00
_cell.angle_beta   90.00
_cell.angle_gamma   90.00
#
_symmetry.space_group_name_H-M   'P 1'
#
loop_
_entity.id
_entity.type
_entity.pdbx_description
1 polymer ?
#
loop_
_entity_poly.entity_id
_entity_poly.type
_entity_poly.pdbx_seq_one_letter_code
_entity_poly.pdbx_strand_id
1 'polypeptide(L)'
;MRVHGRDDYVPVPDFRLGPGAASIQRIAGLVGVVGLLLCIVGLFVSRQQFFQSYLFAFLYWGGFTLGGLGIIVLNNTVGGGWGVTSRRFLEAAMRTLPFLV
;
A
#
# COMPACT_ATOMS: atom_id res chain seq x y z
N MET A 1 -35.88 -0.75 34.17
CA MET A 1 -35.20 -1.20 32.93
C MET A 1 -33.73 -0.79 33.07
N ARG A 2 -32.81 -1.72 33.36
CA ARG A 2 -31.41 -1.40 33.67
C ARG A 2 -30.61 -1.12 32.39
N VAL A 3 -30.03 0.07 32.29
CA VAL A 3 -28.99 0.40 31.32
C VAL A 3 -27.77 -0.44 31.69
N HIS A 4 -27.42 -1.41 30.84
CA HIS A 4 -26.22 -2.21 30.99
C HIS A 4 -25.04 -1.41 30.43
N GLY A 5 -24.44 -0.58 31.29
CA GLY A 5 -23.10 -0.05 31.07
C GLY A 5 -22.14 -1.24 31.02
N ARG A 6 -21.48 -1.40 29.87
CA ARG A 6 -20.38 -2.34 29.70
C ARG A 6 -19.20 -1.59 29.15
N ASP A 7 -18.32 -1.22 30.08
CA ASP A 7 -16.95 -0.81 29.84
C ASP A 7 -16.11 -2.02 29.43
N ASP A 8 -16.57 -2.78 28.42
CA ASP A 8 -15.88 -3.92 27.82
C ASP A 8 -14.78 -3.43 26.87
N TYR A 9 -13.98 -2.45 27.29
CA TYR A 9 -12.80 -2.09 26.55
C TYR A 9 -11.86 -3.29 26.55
N VAL A 10 -11.96 -4.13 25.53
CA VAL A 10 -10.96 -5.13 25.20
C VAL A 10 -9.82 -4.35 24.57
N PRO A 11 -8.65 -4.25 25.22
CA PRO A 11 -7.50 -3.58 24.62
C PRO A 11 -7.19 -4.31 23.33
N VAL A 12 -7.35 -3.63 22.19
CA VAL A 12 -6.86 -4.14 20.91
C VAL A 12 -5.36 -4.30 21.06
N PRO A 13 -4.81 -5.52 20.88
CA PRO A 13 -3.38 -5.71 21.01
C PRO A 13 -2.66 -4.82 19.98
N ASP A 14 -1.80 -3.92 20.47
CA ASP A 14 -0.94 -3.13 19.61
C ASP A 14 0.08 -4.07 18.95
N PHE A 15 -0.27 -4.59 17.77
CA PHE A 15 0.63 -5.38 16.94
C PHE A 15 1.74 -4.48 16.38
N ARG A 16 2.75 -4.19 17.21
CA ARG A 16 3.99 -3.55 16.77
C ARG A 16 4.79 -4.59 15.98
N LEU A 17 4.96 -4.36 14.68
CA LEU A 17 5.71 -5.22 13.75
C LEU A 17 7.24 -5.30 14.03
N GLY A 18 7.66 -4.95 15.26
CA GLY A 18 9.05 -4.94 15.70
C GLY A 18 9.93 -3.97 14.91
N PRO A 19 11.23 -3.95 15.22
CA PRO A 19 12.21 -3.13 14.50
C PRO A 19 12.38 -3.52 13.03
N GLY A 20 11.96 -4.73 12.63
CA GLY A 20 12.05 -5.22 11.25
C GLY A 20 11.16 -4.46 10.26
N ALA A 21 9.93 -4.08 10.64
CA ALA A 21 9.11 -3.25 9.77
C ALA A 21 9.69 -1.83 9.61
N ALA A 22 10.27 -1.29 10.68
CA ALA A 22 10.91 0.03 10.64
C ALA A 22 12.15 0.04 9.74
N SER A 23 12.95 -1.04 9.72
CA SER A 23 14.09 -1.14 8.81
C SER A 23 13.65 -1.27 7.35
N ILE A 24 12.62 -2.08 7.05
CA ILE A 24 12.06 -2.20 5.69
C ILE A 24 11.56 -0.84 5.20
N GLN A 25 10.83 -0.09 6.03
CA GLN A 25 10.35 1.25 5.67
C GLN A 25 11.51 2.20 5.36
N ARG A 26 12.58 2.17 6.15
CA ARG A 26 13.78 3.01 5.92
C ARG A 26 14.49 2.66 4.62
N ILE A 27 14.70 1.36 4.37
CA ILE A 27 15.36 0.88 3.16
C ILE A 27 14.53 1.24 1.93
N ALA A 28 13.22 0.98 1.96
CA ALA A 28 12.30 1.35 0.88
C ALA A 28 12.32 2.87 0.62
N GLY A 29 12.33 3.69 1.67
CA GLY A 29 12.47 5.14 1.56
C GLY A 29 13.79 5.57 0.89
N LEU A 30 14.92 4.97 1.28
CA LEU A 30 16.22 5.26 0.70
C LEU A 30 16.28 4.88 -0.78
N VAL A 31 15.79 3.68 -1.13
CA VAL A 31 15.70 3.22 -2.51
C VAL A 31 14.80 4.14 -3.33
N GLY A 32 13.67 4.59 -2.78
CA GLY A 32 12.78 5.55 -3.42
C GLY A 32 13.45 6.89 -3.72
N VAL A 33 14.19 7.45 -2.76
CA VAL A 33 14.95 8.71 -2.95
C VAL A 33 16.02 8.55 -4.03
N VAL A 34 16.79 7.47 -3.99
CA VAL A 34 17.82 7.19 -5.00
C VAL A 34 17.20 7.04 -6.39
N GLY A 35 16.09 6.29 -6.50
CA GLY A 35 15.34 6.14 -7.75
C GLY A 35 14.84 7.47 -8.29
N LEU A 36 14.32 8.36 -7.43
CA LEU A 36 13.84 9.68 -7.84
C LEU A 36 14.97 10.56 -8.38
N LEU A 37 16.15 10.54 -7.74
CA LEU A 37 17.33 11.24 -8.24
C LEU A 37 17.76 10.74 -9.62
N LEU A 38 17.76 9.41 -9.83
CA LEU A 38 18.06 8.81 -11.14
C LEU A 38 17.03 9.20 -12.21
N CYS A 39 15.74 9.27 -11.85
CA CYS A 39 14.69 9.76 -12.73
C CYS A 39 14.92 11.21 -13.17
N ILE A 40 15.33 12.09 -12.25
CA ILE A 40 15.68 13.49 -12.56
C ILE A 40 16.84 13.53 -13.55
N VAL A 41 17.89 12.72 -13.35
CA VAL A 41 19.01 12.64 -14.31
C VAL A 41 18.52 12.14 -15.67
N GLY A 42 17.68 11.10 -15.69
CA GLY A 42 17.11 10.53 -16.91
C GLY A 42 16.30 11.52 -17.74
N LEU A 43 15.60 12.46 -17.09
CA LEU A 43 14.88 13.55 -17.75
C LEU A 43 15.78 14.45 -18.61
N PHE A 44 17.01 14.70 -18.16
CA PHE A 44 17.97 15.54 -18.88
C PHE A 44 18.74 14.78 -19.96
N VAL A 45 18.96 13.47 -19.79
CA VAL A 45 19.68 12.64 -20.77
C VAL A 45 18.80 12.29 -21.97
N SER A 46 17.59 11.77 -21.74
CA SER A 46 16.70 11.34 -22.82
C SER A 46 15.24 11.36 -22.40
N ARG A 47 14.53 12.41 -22.83
CA ARG A 47 13.10 12.59 -22.49
C ARG A 47 12.23 11.44 -22.98
N GLN A 48 12.50 10.91 -24.17
CA GLN A 48 11.71 9.81 -24.74
C GLN A 48 11.80 8.53 -23.90
N GLN A 49 13.02 8.14 -23.49
CA GLN A 49 13.22 6.97 -22.63
C GLN A 49 12.57 7.18 -21.27
N PHE A 50 12.72 8.39 -20.70
CA PHE A 50 12.09 8.74 -19.43
C PHE A 50 10.57 8.53 -19.47
N PHE A 51 9.88 9.07 -20.48
CA PHE A 51 8.42 8.93 -20.57
C PHE A 51 7.96 7.48 -20.76
N GLN A 52 8.70 6.67 -21.54
CA GLN A 52 8.39 5.24 -21.71
C GLN A 52 8.53 4.46 -20.40
N SER A 53 9.66 4.65 -19.69
CA SER A 53 9.89 4.00 -18.40
C SER A 53 8.94 4.51 -17.31
N TYR A 54 8.59 5.80 -17.33
CA TYR A 54 7.61 6.39 -16.42
C TYR A 54 6.22 5.78 -16.61
N LEU A 55 5.75 5.67 -17.87
CA LEU A 55 4.45 5.08 -18.16
C LEU A 55 4.40 3.60 -17.74
N PHE A 56 5.46 2.84 -17.98
CA PHE A 56 5.57 1.46 -17.52
C PHE A 56 5.46 1.36 -15.99
N ALA A 57 6.23 2.18 -15.27
CA ALA A 57 6.18 2.20 -13.80
C ALA A 57 4.79 2.60 -13.29
N PHE A 58 4.18 3.62 -13.90
CA PHE A 58 2.84 4.08 -13.56
C PHE A 58 1.80 2.97 -13.72
N LEU A 59 1.81 2.25 -14.85
CA LEU A 59 0.89 1.14 -15.08
C LEU A 59 1.14 -0.03 -14.14
N TYR A 60 2.40 -0.33 -13.83
CA TYR A 60 2.76 -1.40 -12.90
C TYR A 60 2.23 -1.14 -11.49
N TRP A 61 2.54 0.03 -10.91
CA TRP A 61 2.09 0.39 -9.56
C TRP A 61 0.58 0.69 -9.51
N GLY A 62 0.03 1.28 -10.56
CA GLY A 62 -1.40 1.49 -10.75
C GLY A 62 -2.17 0.19 -10.79
N GLY A 63 -1.71 -0.78 -11.59
CA GLY A 63 -2.29 -2.12 -11.68
C GLY A 63 -2.25 -2.87 -10.35
N PHE A 64 -1.15 -2.78 -9.60
CA PHE A 64 -1.05 -3.40 -8.28
C PHE A 64 -2.08 -2.82 -7.30
N THR A 65 -2.22 -1.49 -7.29
CA THR A 65 -3.14 -0.79 -6.40
C THR A 65 -4.61 -1.04 -6.75
N LEU A 66 -4.96 -0.94 -8.04
CA LEU A 66 -6.31 -1.20 -8.54
C LEU A 66 -6.69 -2.68 -8.43
N GLY A 67 -5.72 -3.59 -8.64
CA GLY A 67 -5.91 -5.02 -8.40
C GLY A 67 -6.22 -5.33 -6.94
N GLY A 68 -5.53 -4.66 -6.01
CA GLY A 68 -5.80 -4.76 -4.58
C GLY A 68 -7.21 -4.32 -4.20
N LEU A 69 -7.65 -3.18 -4.76
CA LEU A 69 -9.02 -2.68 -4.62
C LEU A 69 -10.05 -3.68 -5.18
N GLY A 70 -9.80 -4.24 -6.38
CA GLY A 70 -10.68 -5.22 -6.99
C GLY A 70 -10.90 -6.48 -6.15
N ILE A 71 -9.81 -7.02 -5.57
CA ILE A 71 -9.90 -8.19 -4.67
C ILE A 71 -10.66 -7.85 -3.38
N ILE A 72 -10.49 -6.65 -2.84
CA ILE A 72 -11.26 -6.20 -1.66
C ILE A 72 -12.74 -6.11 -1.98
N VAL A 73 -13.12 -5.49 -3.10
CA VAL A 73 -14.53 -5.40 -3.52
C VAL A 73 -15.12 -6.79 -3.70
N LEU A 74 -14.41 -7.70 -4.37
CA LEU A 74 -14.82 -9.09 -4.55
C LEU A 74 -15.06 -9.80 -3.21
N ASN A 75 -14.13 -9.68 -2.27
CA ASN A 75 -14.24 -10.32 -0.96
C ASN A 75 -15.44 -9.81 -0.15
N ASN A 76 -15.76 -8.52 -0.25
CA ASN A 76 -16.93 -7.95 0.44
C ASN A 76 -18.25 -8.43 -0.19
N THR A 77 -18.29 -8.64 -1.50
CA THR A 77 -19.52 -9.08 -2.20
C THR A 77 -19.84 -10.56 -2.00
N VAL A 78 -18.82 -11.43 -1.98
CA VAL A 78 -19.00 -12.89 -1.88
C VAL A 78 -19.09 -13.37 -0.43
N GLY A 79 -18.74 -12.53 0.55
CA GLY A 79 -18.71 -12.93 1.97
C GLY A 79 -17.59 -13.93 2.29
N GLY A 80 -16.49 -13.91 1.51
CA GLY A 80 -15.42 -14.89 1.60
C GLY A 80 -14.53 -14.70 2.84
N GLY A 81 -14.63 -15.61 3.82
CA GLY A 81 -13.79 -15.61 5.02
C GLY A 81 -12.30 -15.84 4.77
N TRP A 82 -11.93 -16.40 3.62
CA TRP A 82 -10.54 -16.62 3.20
C TRP A 82 -9.77 -15.32 2.97
N GLY A 83 -10.47 -14.21 2.68
CA GLY A 83 -9.88 -12.91 2.43
C GLY A 83 -9.31 -12.20 3.66
N VAL A 84 -9.66 -12.66 4.88
CA VAL A 84 -9.33 -11.95 6.14
C VAL A 84 -7.83 -11.81 6.35
N THR A 85 -7.04 -12.85 6.02
CA THR A 85 -5.57 -12.81 6.14
C THR A 85 -4.93 -11.84 5.15
N SER A 86 -5.41 -11.83 3.91
CA SER A 86 -4.86 -10.97 2.84
C SER A 86 -5.34 -9.53 2.95
N ARG A 87 -6.43 -9.26 3.68
CA ARG A 87 -7.08 -7.96 3.78
C ARG A 87 -6.14 -6.85 4.24
N ARG A 88 -5.28 -7.10 5.23
CA ARG A 88 -4.33 -6.09 5.73
C ARG A 88 -3.29 -5.69 4.68
N PHE A 89 -2.84 -6.64 3.85
CA PHE A 89 -1.92 -6.36 2.74
C PHE A 89 -2.59 -5.59 1.61
N LEU A 90 -3.83 -5.96 1.28
CA LEU A 90 -4.62 -5.28 0.25
C LEU A 90 -5.01 -3.86 0.69
N GLU A 91 -5.35 -3.65 1.97
CA GLU A 91 -5.60 -2.32 2.54
C GLU A 91 -4.33 -1.46 2.58
N ALA A 92 -3.18 -2.05 2.87
CA ALA A 92 -1.89 -1.37 2.76
C ALA A 92 -1.58 -0.98 1.30
N ALA A 93 -1.90 -1.84 0.33
CA ALA A 93 -1.78 -1.52 -1.09
C ALA A 93 -2.73 -0.38 -1.50
N MET A 94 -3.99 -0.38 -1.08
CA MET A 94 -4.92 0.72 -1.41
C MET A 94 -4.48 2.07 -0.82
N ARG A 95 -3.75 2.08 0.31
CA ARG A 95 -3.19 3.31 0.88
C ARG A 95 -2.14 3.98 -0.02
N THR A 96 -1.67 3.33 -1.08
CA THR A 96 -0.80 3.96 -2.09
C THR A 96 -1.56 4.71 -3.19
N LEU A 97 -2.90 4.61 -3.25
CA LEU A 97 -3.73 5.33 -4.24
C LEU A 97 -3.46 6.85 -4.30
N PRO A 98 -3.39 7.59 -3.18
CA PRO A 98 -3.19 9.04 -3.22
C PRO A 98 -1.83 9.47 -3.81
N PHE A 99 -0.87 8.55 -3.91
CA PHE A 99 0.44 8.83 -4.51
C PHE A 99 0.47 8.60 -6.02
N LEU A 100 -0.55 7.92 -6.56
CA LEU A 100 -0.66 7.62 -7.99
C LEU A 100 -1.54 8.62 -8.74
N VAL A 101 -2.38 9.39 -8.03
CA VAL A 101 -3.30 10.37 -8.60
C VAL A 101 -2.78 11.79 -8.48
#